data_AF-A0A8T4SUW8-F1
#
_entry.id   AF-A0A8T4SUW8-F1
#
_cell.length_a   1.000
_cell.length_b   1.000
_cell.length_c   1.000
_cell.angle_alpha   90.00
_cell.angle_beta   90.00
_cell.angle_gamma   90.00
#
_symmetry.space_group_name_H-M   'P 1'
#
loop_
_entity.id
_entity.type
_entity.pdbx_description
1 polymer ?
#
loop_
_entity_poly.entity_id
_entity_poly.type
_entity_poly.pdbx_seq_one_letter_code
_entity_poly.pdbx_strand_id
1 'polypeptide(L)'
;MRVIDYTRGYQLNPSVAATTAALEKEVFARFRELYPGDAYAQRYEIGFGLPFYHIMDVLQGEIEGKVIVDIGCGSHTFNGRAFVRPGDSAKYLPWLCRGLHILGVHVIGIDIGDMTGEPFEHYQGDVQDFNTWRPLQGRQVDLIHERLLYDSPEMMKLHEGELETLQCRRIIFAQIVSRDEGIFLHAN
;
A
#
# COMPACT_ATOMS: atom_id res chain seq x y z
N MET A 1 -8.97 -8.04 -15.08
CA MET A 1 -8.51 -7.80 -13.71
C MET A 1 -9.37 -8.57 -12.72
N ARG A 2 -8.76 -9.36 -11.83
CA ARG A 2 -9.43 -10.09 -10.74
C ARG A 2 -9.54 -9.20 -9.51
N VAL A 3 -10.70 -9.12 -8.87
CA VAL A 3 -10.92 -8.34 -7.65
C VAL A 3 -11.01 -9.28 -6.44
N ILE A 4 -10.25 -8.98 -5.38
CA ILE A 4 -10.19 -9.77 -4.16
C ILE A 4 -10.42 -8.85 -2.96
N ASP A 5 -11.49 -9.12 -2.22
CA ASP A 5 -11.83 -8.47 -0.93
C ASP A 5 -11.35 -9.36 0.21
N TYR A 6 -10.48 -8.86 1.09
CA TYR A 6 -9.93 -9.62 2.22
C TYR A 6 -10.49 -9.18 3.60
N THR A 7 -11.59 -8.43 3.64
CA THR A 7 -12.21 -7.93 4.87
C THR A 7 -12.89 -9.01 5.72
N ARG A 8 -13.30 -10.14 5.13
CA ARG A 8 -14.04 -11.20 5.85
C ARG A 8 -13.61 -12.60 5.45
N GLY A 9 -13.04 -13.33 6.41
CA GLY A 9 -12.81 -14.77 6.29
C GLY A 9 -11.73 -15.18 5.30
N TYR A 10 -10.85 -14.25 4.89
CA TYR A 10 -9.70 -14.59 4.07
C TYR A 10 -8.79 -15.54 4.84
N GLN A 11 -8.68 -16.78 4.35
CA GLN A 11 -7.79 -17.78 4.92
C GLN A 11 -6.51 -17.81 4.10
N LEU A 12 -5.41 -17.37 4.71
CA LEU A 12 -4.09 -17.45 4.12
C LEU A 12 -3.79 -18.91 3.75
N ASN A 13 -3.33 -19.11 2.52
CA ASN A 13 -2.86 -20.43 2.10
C ASN A 13 -1.66 -20.84 2.97
N PRO A 14 -1.74 -21.97 3.72
CA PRO A 14 -0.65 -22.39 4.60
C PRO A 14 0.66 -22.67 3.87
N SER A 15 0.60 -22.98 2.56
CA SER A 15 1.79 -23.28 1.76
C SER A 15 2.71 -22.08 1.51
N VAL A 16 2.18 -20.85 1.55
CA VAL A 16 2.95 -19.61 1.41
C VAL A 16 3.32 -18.98 2.75
N ALA A 17 2.61 -19.33 3.83
CA ALA A 17 2.82 -18.72 5.16
C ALA A 17 4.26 -18.82 5.66
N ALA A 18 4.94 -19.95 5.43
CA ALA A 18 6.34 -20.13 5.85
C ALA A 18 7.31 -19.21 5.09
N THR A 19 7.14 -19.12 3.77
CA THR A 19 7.94 -18.21 2.91
C THR A 19 7.69 -16.76 3.27
N THR A 20 6.42 -16.38 3.45
CA THR A 20 6.04 -15.02 3.86
C THR A 20 6.66 -14.65 5.20
N ALA A 21 6.61 -15.53 6.20
CA ALA A 21 7.20 -15.28 7.52
C ALA A 21 8.73 -15.16 7.47
N ALA A 22 9.40 -15.82 6.52
CA ALA A 22 10.83 -15.68 6.32
C ALA A 22 11.19 -14.31 5.72
N LEU A 23 10.49 -13.89 4.67
CA LEU A 23 10.68 -12.58 4.04
C LEU A 23 10.33 -11.43 4.98
N GLU A 24 9.28 -11.59 5.78
CA GLU A 24 8.91 -10.61 6.80
C GLU A 24 10.04 -10.40 7.82
N LYS A 25 10.70 -11.48 8.27
CA LYS A 25 11.87 -11.37 9.16
C LYS A 25 13.04 -10.66 8.49
N GLU A 26 13.28 -10.91 7.21
CA GLU A 26 14.31 -10.22 6.44
C GLU A 26 14.02 -8.72 6.35
N VAL A 27 12.79 -8.34 5.97
CA VAL A 27 12.35 -6.93 5.91
C VAL A 27 12.54 -6.25 7.27
N PHE A 28 12.16 -6.90 8.36
CA PHE A 28 12.34 -6.34 9.70
C PHE A 28 13.81 -6.19 10.10
N ALA A 29 14.68 -7.13 9.73
CA ALA A 29 16.11 -6.99 9.96
C ALA A 29 16.66 -5.76 9.22
N ARG A 30 16.29 -5.59 7.95
CA ARG A 30 16.67 -4.44 7.13
C ARG A 30 16.10 -3.12 7.63
N PHE A 31 14.86 -3.09 8.11
CA PHE A 31 14.28 -1.89 8.69
C PHE A 31 15.05 -1.40 9.92
N ARG A 32 15.54 -2.30 10.77
CA ARG A 32 16.36 -1.90 11.93
C ARG A 32 17.70 -1.30 11.50
N GLU A 33 18.27 -1.78 10.41
CA GLU A 33 19.51 -1.24 9.83
C GLU A 33 19.28 0.14 9.21
N LEU A 34 18.20 0.30 8.44
CA LEU A 34 17.89 1.52 7.69
C LEU A 34 17.29 2.63 8.58
N TYR A 35 16.57 2.27 9.64
CA TYR A 35 15.85 3.18 10.52
C TYR A 35 16.17 2.93 12.01
N PRO A 36 17.44 3.01 12.44
CA PRO A 36 17.89 2.57 13.77
C PRO A 36 17.34 3.39 14.95
N GLY A 37 16.69 4.53 14.70
CA GLY A 37 16.05 5.37 15.72
C GLY A 37 14.52 5.42 15.66
N ASP A 38 13.90 4.72 14.70
CA ASP A 38 12.45 4.73 14.54
C ASP A 38 11.84 3.64 15.41
N ALA A 39 11.31 4.04 16.58
CA ALA A 39 10.67 3.14 17.53
C ALA A 39 9.46 2.40 16.95
N TYR A 40 8.91 2.87 15.82
CA TYR A 40 7.83 2.20 15.10
C TYR A 40 8.36 1.15 14.14
N ALA A 41 9.41 1.47 13.36
CA ALA A 41 10.13 0.50 12.52
C ALA A 41 10.66 -0.71 13.32
N GLN A 42 10.88 -0.52 14.63
CA GLN A 42 11.35 -1.54 15.55
C GLN A 42 10.22 -2.43 16.13
N ARG A 43 8.95 -2.05 16.02
CA ARG A 43 7.81 -2.84 16.50
C ARG A 43 7.31 -3.76 15.38
N TYR A 44 7.03 -5.03 15.67
CA TYR A 44 6.55 -6.03 14.69
C TYR A 44 5.14 -5.79 14.13
N GLU A 45 4.42 -4.77 14.61
CA GLU A 45 2.97 -4.56 14.36
C GLU A 45 2.66 -3.56 13.23
N ILE A 46 3.54 -3.43 12.25
CA ILE A 46 3.45 -2.36 11.27
C ILE A 46 2.53 -2.77 10.11
N GLY A 47 1.83 -1.79 9.51
CA GLY A 47 0.98 -1.92 8.30
C GLY A 47 1.61 -2.58 7.06
N PHE A 48 2.84 -3.11 7.17
CA PHE A 48 3.40 -4.11 6.26
C PHE A 48 2.77 -5.50 6.47
N GLY A 49 2.63 -5.99 7.71
CA GLY A 49 2.34 -7.40 8.03
C GLY A 49 1.15 -8.00 7.28
N LEU A 50 -0.08 -7.82 7.78
CA LEU A 50 -1.26 -8.44 7.17
C LEU A 50 -1.42 -8.15 5.65
N PRO A 51 -1.20 -6.91 5.16
CA PRO A 51 -1.23 -6.61 3.72
C PRO A 51 -0.20 -7.41 2.92
N PHE A 52 1.03 -7.53 3.43
CA PHE A 52 2.07 -8.32 2.81
C PHE A 52 1.68 -9.80 2.72
N TYR A 53 1.09 -10.37 3.77
CA TYR A 53 0.60 -11.75 3.73
C TYR A 53 -0.46 -11.96 2.64
N HIS A 54 -1.36 -10.99 2.42
CA HIS A 54 -2.35 -11.09 1.35
C HIS A 54 -1.74 -10.95 -0.05
N ILE A 55 -0.79 -10.01 -0.23
CA ILE A 55 -0.05 -9.88 -1.49
C ILE A 55 0.68 -11.17 -1.82
N MET A 56 1.42 -11.73 -0.84
CA MET A 56 2.15 -12.98 -0.99
C MET A 56 1.22 -14.14 -1.33
N ASP A 57 0.05 -14.22 -0.71
CA ASP A 57 -0.89 -15.31 -0.99
C ASP A 57 -1.49 -15.21 -2.39
N VAL A 58 -1.93 -14.02 -2.78
CA VAL A 58 -2.52 -13.75 -4.09
C VAL A 58 -1.53 -13.95 -5.22
N LEU A 59 -0.25 -13.62 -5.00
CA LEU A 59 0.84 -13.85 -5.92
C LEU A 59 1.52 -15.21 -5.75
N GLN A 60 0.99 -16.10 -4.90
CA GLN A 60 1.52 -17.43 -4.64
C GLN A 60 3.01 -17.45 -4.23
N GLY A 61 3.47 -16.38 -3.58
CA GLY A 61 4.85 -16.18 -3.16
C GLY A 61 5.78 -15.62 -4.23
N GLU A 62 5.30 -15.42 -5.46
CA GLU A 62 6.08 -14.92 -6.60
C GLU A 62 6.01 -13.38 -6.67
N ILE A 63 6.82 -12.70 -5.85
CA ILE A 63 6.88 -11.23 -5.81
C ILE A 63 8.05 -10.61 -6.59
N GLU A 64 9.09 -11.40 -6.88
CA GLU A 64 10.27 -10.90 -7.57
C GLU A 64 9.93 -10.45 -9.00
N GLY A 65 10.39 -9.27 -9.38
CA GLY A 65 10.11 -8.69 -10.70
C GLY A 65 8.67 -8.21 -10.92
N LYS A 66 7.80 -8.30 -9.89
CA LYS A 66 6.43 -7.79 -9.95
C LYS A 66 6.38 -6.28 -9.80
N VAL A 67 5.41 -5.67 -10.48
CA VAL A 67 5.05 -4.26 -10.31
C VAL A 67 3.79 -4.17 -9.45
N ILE A 68 3.90 -3.51 -8.31
CA ILE A 68 2.81 -3.38 -7.34
C ILE A 68 2.49 -1.90 -7.13
N VAL A 69 1.22 -1.50 -7.26
CA VAL A 69 0.77 -0.14 -6.88
C VAL A 69 0.08 -0.22 -5.52
N ASP A 70 0.49 0.64 -4.59
CA ASP A 70 -0.13 0.77 -3.25
C ASP A 70 -0.81 2.13 -3.13
N ILE A 71 -2.14 2.12 -3.00
CA ILE A 71 -3.00 3.30 -3.01
C ILE A 71 -3.34 3.71 -1.60
N GLY A 72 -3.19 5.00 -1.28
CA GLY A 72 -3.30 5.49 0.10
C GLY A 72 -2.21 4.92 0.98
N CYS A 73 -1.00 4.77 0.43
CA CYS A 73 0.09 4.03 1.07
C CYS A 73 0.58 4.70 2.36
N GLY A 74 0.26 5.98 2.61
CA GLY A 74 0.80 6.77 3.71
C GLY A 74 1.92 7.71 3.27
N SER A 75 2.29 8.63 4.14
CA SER A 75 3.18 9.77 3.83
C SER A 75 3.90 10.32 5.06
N HIS A 76 4.93 11.15 4.84
CA HIS A 76 5.70 11.79 5.91
C HIS A 76 4.96 12.98 6.53
N THR A 77 4.15 13.68 5.74
CA THR A 77 3.43 14.88 6.17
C THR A 77 2.04 14.96 5.54
N PHE A 78 1.10 15.58 6.26
CA PHE A 78 -0.20 15.97 5.73
C PHE A 78 -0.51 17.42 6.13
N ASN A 79 -0.96 18.26 5.17
CA ASN A 79 -1.17 19.70 5.37
C ASN A 79 0.05 20.44 6.00
N GLY A 80 1.26 20.05 5.59
CA GLY A 80 2.51 20.62 6.12
C GLY A 80 2.86 20.21 7.55
N ARG A 81 2.13 19.26 8.15
CA ARG A 81 2.43 18.70 9.47
C ARG A 81 3.03 17.31 9.31
N ALA A 82 4.24 17.14 9.82
CA ALA A 82 4.90 15.85 9.85
C ALA A 82 4.16 14.87 10.78
N PHE A 83 3.90 13.65 10.29
CA PHE A 83 3.47 12.51 11.12
C PHE A 83 4.61 11.97 11.99
N VAL A 84 5.82 12.49 11.80
CA VAL A 84 7.07 12.07 12.45
C VAL A 84 7.25 12.69 13.85
N ARG A 85 6.22 13.37 14.41
CA ARG A 85 6.27 13.87 15.80
C ARG A 85 6.04 12.70 16.77
N PRO A 86 6.73 12.67 17.93
CA PRO A 86 6.45 11.67 18.96
C PRO A 86 4.97 11.71 19.37
N GLY A 87 4.20 10.68 19.02
CA GLY A 87 2.77 10.56 19.32
C GLY A 87 1.81 10.82 18.16
N ASP A 88 2.27 11.44 17.07
CA ASP A 88 1.52 11.45 15.80
C ASP A 88 1.79 10.13 15.08
N SER A 89 0.73 9.48 14.62
CA SER A 89 0.75 8.03 14.44
C SER A 89 1.58 7.60 13.25
N ALA A 90 2.79 7.10 13.52
CA ALA A 90 3.66 6.38 12.59
C ALA A 90 2.96 5.22 11.84
N LYS A 91 1.72 4.87 12.21
CA LYS A 91 0.84 3.97 11.45
C LYS A 91 0.51 4.42 10.02
N TYR A 92 0.65 5.72 9.71
CA TYR A 92 0.37 6.29 8.38
C TYR A 92 1.62 6.56 7.53
N LEU A 93 2.77 5.98 7.91
CA LEU A 93 3.95 5.99 7.05
C LEU A 93 3.86 4.85 6.01
N PRO A 94 4.53 4.98 4.86
CA PRO A 94 4.41 4.04 3.75
C PRO A 94 5.21 2.75 3.93
N TRP A 95 4.92 2.06 5.04
CA TRP A 95 5.66 0.87 5.46
C TRP A 95 5.51 -0.30 4.50
N LEU A 96 4.33 -0.46 3.88
CA LEU A 96 4.13 -1.52 2.91
C LEU A 96 5.04 -1.31 1.69
N CYS A 97 5.03 -0.10 1.13
CA CYS A 97 5.94 0.29 0.05
C CYS A 97 7.41 0.08 0.43
N ARG A 98 7.85 0.58 1.59
CA ARG A 98 9.25 0.41 2.00
C ARG A 98 9.64 -1.07 2.13
N GLY A 99 8.77 -1.91 2.67
CA GLY A 99 9.03 -3.34 2.82
C GLY A 99 9.10 -4.08 1.49
N LEU A 100 8.16 -3.80 0.58
CA LEU A 100 8.19 -4.34 -0.78
C LEU A 100 9.43 -3.90 -1.55
N HIS A 101 9.82 -2.63 -1.43
CA HIS A 101 11.03 -2.09 -2.04
C HIS A 101 12.30 -2.79 -1.54
N ILE A 102 12.40 -3.07 -0.23
CA ILE A 102 13.52 -3.82 0.36
C ILE A 102 13.64 -5.22 -0.26
N LEU A 103 12.52 -5.85 -0.59
CA LEU A 103 12.48 -7.16 -1.25
C LEU A 103 12.74 -7.08 -2.77
N GLY A 104 13.08 -5.90 -3.30
CA GLY A 104 13.36 -5.70 -4.73
C GLY A 104 12.11 -5.65 -5.60
N VAL A 105 10.91 -5.55 -5.01
CA VAL A 105 9.66 -5.38 -5.76
C VAL A 105 9.62 -3.96 -6.34
N HIS A 106 9.18 -3.83 -7.60
CA HIS A 106 8.90 -2.51 -8.16
C HIS A 106 7.56 -2.00 -7.63
N VAL A 107 7.60 -1.45 -6.42
CA VAL A 107 6.44 -0.83 -5.80
C VAL A 107 6.30 0.64 -6.24
N ILE A 108 5.05 1.05 -6.44
CA ILE A 108 4.65 2.42 -6.76
C ILE A 108 3.65 2.90 -5.71
N GLY A 109 4.02 3.90 -4.91
CA GLY A 109 3.14 4.48 -3.90
C GLY A 109 2.31 5.64 -4.44
N ILE A 110 1.03 5.71 -4.06
CA ILE A 110 0.17 6.88 -4.31
C ILE A 110 -0.46 7.32 -3.00
N ASP A 111 -0.30 8.59 -2.65
CA ASP A 111 -0.93 9.19 -1.47
C ASP A 111 -1.15 10.69 -1.71
N ILE A 112 -2.07 11.31 -0.97
CA ILE A 112 -2.29 12.76 -1.03
C ILE A 112 -1.21 13.53 -0.27
N GLY A 113 -0.60 12.91 0.74
CA GLY A 113 0.48 13.48 1.53
C GLY A 113 1.85 13.38 0.88
N ASP A 114 2.81 14.08 1.46
CA ASP A 114 4.17 14.20 0.91
C ASP A 114 5.01 12.94 1.18
N MET A 115 5.56 12.36 0.11
CA MET A 115 6.45 11.20 0.11
C MET A 115 7.87 11.53 -0.40
N THR A 116 8.20 12.83 -0.52
CA THR A 116 9.52 13.26 -0.98
C THR A 116 10.63 12.63 -0.14
N GLY A 117 11.56 11.95 -0.80
CA GLY A 117 12.68 11.26 -0.17
C GLY A 117 12.47 9.76 0.06
N GLU A 118 11.29 9.22 -0.24
CA GLU A 118 11.11 7.77 -0.30
C GLU A 118 11.96 7.14 -1.42
N PRO A 119 12.52 5.94 -1.20
CA PRO A 119 13.43 5.30 -2.15
C PRO A 119 12.70 4.59 -3.32
N PHE A 120 11.38 4.45 -3.22
CA PHE A 120 10.54 3.84 -4.24
C PHE A 120 9.85 4.91 -5.10
N GLU A 121 9.37 4.48 -6.27
CA GLU A 121 8.62 5.34 -7.17
C GLU A 121 7.30 5.77 -6.51
N HIS A 122 6.97 7.06 -6.51
CA HIS A 122 5.76 7.55 -5.87
C HIS A 122 5.16 8.74 -6.58
N TYR A 123 3.84 8.90 -6.41
CA TYR A 123 3.07 10.01 -6.94
C TYR A 123 2.22 10.62 -5.83
N GLN A 124 2.34 11.93 -5.66
CA GLN A 124 1.49 12.68 -4.74
C GLN A 124 0.25 13.19 -5.48
N GLY A 125 -0.94 12.88 -4.96
CA GLY A 125 -2.19 13.37 -5.54
C GLY A 125 -3.43 12.75 -4.91
N ASP A 126 -4.58 13.39 -5.16
CA ASP A 126 -5.88 12.83 -4.82
C ASP A 126 -6.19 11.66 -5.76
N VAL A 127 -6.43 10.48 -5.20
CA VAL A 127 -6.72 9.25 -5.96
C VAL A 127 -8.05 9.32 -6.72
N GLN A 128 -8.90 10.30 -6.45
CA GLN A 128 -10.10 10.59 -7.25
C GLN A 128 -9.80 11.46 -8.47
N ASP A 129 -8.71 12.23 -8.47
CA ASP A 129 -8.29 13.01 -9.62
C ASP A 129 -7.62 12.09 -10.65
N PHE A 130 -8.21 12.03 -11.85
CA PHE A 130 -7.66 11.33 -13.00
C PHE A 130 -6.20 11.69 -13.30
N ASN A 131 -5.78 12.92 -13.02
CA ASN A 131 -4.41 13.36 -13.26
C ASN A 131 -3.39 12.67 -12.35
N THR A 132 -3.77 12.22 -11.16
CA THR A 132 -2.94 11.40 -10.27
C THR A 132 -2.54 10.08 -10.94
N TRP A 133 -3.39 9.57 -11.84
CA TRP A 133 -3.19 8.30 -12.55
C TRP A 133 -2.48 8.45 -13.89
N ARG A 134 -2.34 9.67 -14.42
CA ARG A 134 -1.67 9.90 -15.71
C ARG A 134 -0.30 9.21 -15.82
N PRO A 135 0.58 9.24 -14.79
CA PRO A 135 1.88 8.57 -14.88
C PRO A 135 1.79 7.04 -14.99
N LEU A 136 0.65 6.45 -14.60
CA LEU A 136 0.40 5.01 -14.69
C LEU A 136 -0.32 4.58 -15.97
N GLN A 137 -0.78 5.52 -16.79
CA GLN A 137 -1.52 5.20 -18.01
C GLN A 137 -0.67 4.38 -18.98
N GLY A 138 -1.21 3.22 -19.40
CA GLY A 138 -0.56 2.30 -20.32
C GLY A 138 0.55 1.45 -19.70
N ARG A 139 0.84 1.59 -18.40
CA ARG A 139 1.79 0.72 -17.70
C ARG A 139 1.18 -0.64 -17.39
N GLN A 140 2.03 -1.64 -17.28
CA GLN A 140 1.67 -2.97 -16.80
C GLN A 140 1.92 -3.02 -15.31
N VAL A 141 0.91 -3.48 -14.56
CA VAL A 141 0.94 -3.64 -13.12
C VAL A 141 0.37 -5.02 -12.80
N ASP A 142 1.07 -5.78 -11.98
CA ASP A 142 0.66 -7.14 -11.58
C ASP A 142 -0.41 -7.10 -10.48
N LEU A 143 -0.22 -6.21 -9.51
CA LEU A 143 -1.10 -6.08 -8.35
C LEU A 143 -1.31 -4.63 -7.97
N ILE A 144 -2.55 -4.31 -7.62
CA ILE A 144 -2.90 -3.05 -7.00
C ILE A 144 -3.49 -3.34 -5.64
N HIS A 145 -2.89 -2.73 -4.65
CA HIS A 145 -3.26 -2.85 -3.26
C HIS A 145 -3.91 -1.56 -2.79
N GLU A 146 -5.01 -1.70 -2.06
CA GLU A 146 -5.63 -0.62 -1.33
C GLU A 146 -6.00 -1.12 0.06
N ARG A 147 -5.67 -0.32 1.08
CA ARG A 147 -6.04 -0.60 2.46
C ARG A 147 -6.26 0.71 3.20
N LEU A 148 -7.33 0.78 3.98
CA LEU A 148 -7.65 1.91 4.86
C LEU A 148 -7.82 3.24 4.10
N LEU A 149 -7.97 3.24 2.77
CA LEU A 149 -8.23 4.47 2.02
C LEU A 149 -9.52 5.11 2.52
N TYR A 150 -10.53 4.28 2.78
CA TYR A 150 -11.87 4.73 3.16
C TYR A 150 -12.05 4.98 4.66
N ASP A 151 -11.15 4.47 5.50
CA ASP A 151 -11.10 4.73 6.94
C ASP A 151 -10.06 5.81 7.31
N SER A 152 -9.39 6.39 6.30
CA SER A 152 -8.46 7.48 6.49
C SER A 152 -9.20 8.70 7.02
N PRO A 153 -8.73 9.32 8.13
CA PRO A 153 -9.27 10.58 8.63
C PRO A 153 -9.33 11.68 7.58
N GLU A 154 -8.48 11.61 6.54
CA GLU A 154 -8.42 12.63 5.50
C GLU A 154 -9.46 12.41 4.41
N MET A 155 -9.72 11.16 4.01
CA MET A 155 -10.85 10.85 3.12
C MET A 155 -12.19 11.16 3.79
N MET A 156 -12.35 10.85 5.09
CA MET A 156 -13.55 11.20 5.84
C MET A 156 -13.78 12.71 6.02
N LYS A 157 -12.73 13.54 5.94
CA LYS A 157 -12.85 15.02 6.00
C LYS A 157 -13.15 15.64 4.64
N LEU A 158 -12.68 15.02 3.56
CA LEU A 158 -12.88 15.49 2.19
C LEU A 158 -14.28 15.11 1.65
N HIS A 159 -14.90 14.07 2.23
CA HIS A 159 -16.11 13.45 1.69
C HIS A 159 -17.19 13.24 2.76
N GLU A 160 -18.31 13.95 2.62
CA GLU A 160 -19.49 13.80 3.50
C GLU A 160 -20.29 12.52 3.12
N GLY A 161 -19.77 11.32 3.40
CA GLY A 161 -20.58 10.09 3.52
C GLY A 161 -20.17 8.85 2.67
N GLU A 162 -20.76 7.70 3.03
CA GLU A 162 -20.47 6.36 2.48
C GLU A 162 -20.70 6.18 0.97
N LEU A 163 -21.53 7.03 0.34
CA LEU A 163 -21.85 6.94 -1.10
C LEU A 163 -20.69 7.36 -2.00
N GLU A 164 -19.79 8.23 -1.52
CA GLU A 164 -18.60 8.67 -2.28
C GLU A 164 -17.51 7.60 -2.28
N THR A 165 -17.39 6.80 -1.22
CA THR A 165 -16.48 5.63 -1.13
C THR A 165 -16.71 4.62 -2.26
N LEU A 166 -17.96 4.29 -2.58
CA LEU A 166 -18.28 3.37 -3.68
C LEU A 166 -18.01 3.99 -5.07
N GLN A 167 -18.14 5.30 -5.22
CA GLN A 167 -17.79 6.01 -6.46
C GLN A 167 -16.27 6.10 -6.65
N CYS A 168 -15.52 6.41 -5.58
CA CYS A 168 -14.06 6.38 -5.56
C CYS A 168 -13.53 5.02 -6.04
N ARG A 169 -14.07 3.92 -5.49
CA ARG A 169 -13.74 2.56 -5.94
C ARG A 169 -13.94 2.42 -7.44
N ARG A 170 -15.11 2.79 -7.95
CA ARG A 170 -15.43 2.67 -9.39
C ARG A 170 -14.51 3.52 -10.27
N ILE A 171 -14.11 4.71 -9.81
CA ILE A 171 -13.20 5.61 -10.53
C ILE A 171 -11.80 5.00 -10.57
N ILE A 172 -11.26 4.59 -9.42
CA ILE A 172 -9.98 3.88 -9.30
C ILE A 172 -9.99 2.65 -10.22
N PHE A 173 -11.02 1.81 -10.12
CA PHE A 173 -11.21 0.64 -10.99
C PHE A 173 -11.26 0.98 -12.47
N ALA A 174 -11.96 2.04 -12.86
CA ALA A 174 -12.12 2.44 -14.27
C ALA A 174 -10.84 3.07 -14.85
N GLN A 175 -10.01 3.71 -14.02
CA GLN A 175 -8.79 4.38 -14.44
C GLN A 175 -7.58 3.44 -14.50
N ILE A 176 -7.60 2.38 -13.70
CA ILE A 176 -6.56 1.36 -13.60
C ILE A 176 -6.60 0.32 -14.74
N VAL A 177 -7.67 0.27 -15.54
CA VAL A 177 -7.90 -0.85 -16.49
C VAL A 177 -6.80 -0.92 -17.56
N SER A 178 -5.78 -1.70 -17.23
CA SER A 178 -4.71 -2.18 -18.08
C SER A 178 -4.66 -3.69 -17.89
N ARG A 179 -5.57 -4.38 -18.59
CA ARG A 179 -5.62 -5.84 -18.87
C ARG A 179 -6.49 -6.76 -18.00
N ASP A 180 -6.79 -7.91 -18.62
CA ASP A 180 -7.62 -9.00 -18.09
C ASP A 180 -6.95 -9.76 -16.93
N GLU A 181 -5.63 -9.67 -16.77
CA GLU A 181 -4.84 -10.53 -15.86
C GLU A 181 -4.36 -9.88 -14.54
N GLY A 182 -4.42 -8.56 -14.39
CA GLY A 182 -4.00 -7.89 -13.15
C GLY A 182 -4.90 -8.22 -11.95
N ILE A 183 -4.42 -7.97 -10.73
CA ILE A 183 -5.18 -8.24 -9.49
C ILE A 183 -5.38 -6.94 -8.71
N PHE A 184 -6.63 -6.68 -8.32
CA PHE A 184 -6.96 -5.60 -7.38
C PHE A 184 -7.31 -6.22 -6.03
N LEU A 185 -6.50 -5.92 -5.03
CA LEU A 185 -6.57 -6.47 -3.69
C LEU A 185 -6.95 -5.34 -2.72
N HIS A 186 -8.10 -5.46 -2.06
CA HIS A 186 -8.61 -4.37 -1.22
C HIS A 186 -9.17 -4.82 0.14
N ALA A 187 -9.05 -3.94 1.13
CA ALA A 187 -9.78 -4.06 2.40
C ALA A 187 -10.26 -2.73 2.98
N ASN A 188 -11.51 -2.80 3.46
CA ASN A 188 -12.09 -1.92 4.47
C ASN A 188 -11.87 -2.51 5.85
#